data_AF-A0A1M5MP69-F1
#
_entry.id   AF-A0A1M5MP69-F1
#
_cell.length_a   1.000
_cell.length_b   1.000
_cell.length_c   1.000
_cell.angle_alpha   90.00
_cell.angle_beta   90.00
_cell.angle_gamma   90.00
#
_symmetry.space_group_name_H-M   'P 1'
#
loop_
_entity.id
_entity.type
_entity.pdbx_description
1 polymer ?
#
loop_
_entity_poly.entity_id
_entity_poly.type
_entity_poly.pdbx_seq_one_letter_code
_entity_poly.pdbx_strand_id
1 'polypeptide(L)'
;MKKIITPLLLLISGFCLAQVGLHTPDPQATLDVALPSGYVSGSKAGIAFPQLSGDQIEKMNTTGLKSGTLVYSTSASTQAVKDITGPGYWYWKDAADKWEPLMMNAPKFFYSPSIPIDTSVTSGSIDLYTNYSSQFSSPMASSTGAPVSIPVYAAGALEYYITWYDHTVFSNVTIDADGKMSYEVLSTADKGAPTYMNVVFVVK
;
A
#
# COMPACT_ATOMS: atom_id res chain seq x y z
N MET A 1 71.78 8.83 27.12
CA MET A 1 70.81 9.48 26.22
C MET A 1 69.56 8.59 26.15
N LYS A 2 68.48 8.95 26.87
CA LYS A 2 67.25 8.15 26.89
C LYS A 2 66.42 8.48 25.65
N LYS A 3 66.36 7.57 24.68
CA LYS A 3 65.49 7.70 23.50
C LYS A 3 64.06 7.30 23.91
N ILE A 4 63.26 8.28 24.31
CA ILE A 4 61.81 8.09 24.49
C ILE A 4 61.19 8.18 23.09
N ILE A 5 61.03 7.04 22.42
CA ILE A 5 60.29 6.94 21.14
C ILE A 5 59.06 6.07 21.39
N THR A 6 58.14 6.53 22.23
CA THR A 6 56.78 5.96 22.30
C THR A 6 55.90 7.00 23.00
N PRO A 7 55.27 7.91 22.26
CA PRO A 7 53.84 7.72 22.03
C PRO A 7 53.37 8.40 20.72
N LEU A 8 53.53 7.76 19.57
CA LEU A 8 52.84 8.21 18.34
C LEU A 8 52.05 7.08 17.68
N LEU A 9 52.16 5.85 18.19
CA LEU A 9 51.46 4.68 17.63
C LEU A 9 50.03 4.48 18.15
N LEU A 10 49.52 5.36 19.02
CA LEU A 10 48.24 5.14 19.74
C LEU A 10 47.05 5.96 19.22
N LEU A 11 47.19 6.67 18.09
CA LEU A 11 46.21 7.68 17.62
C LEU A 11 45.52 7.36 16.28
N ILE A 12 45.46 6.08 15.91
CA ILE A 12 44.62 5.63 14.78
C ILE A 12 43.51 4.75 15.34
N SER A 13 42.54 5.37 16.02
CA SER A 13 41.24 4.74 16.24
C SER A 13 40.40 4.98 14.98
N GLY A 14 40.49 4.07 14.00
CA GLY A 14 39.63 4.09 12.83
C GLY A 14 38.16 3.91 13.25
N PHE A 15 37.25 4.67 12.66
CA PHE A 15 35.82 4.42 12.79
C PHE A 15 35.49 3.11 12.07
N CYS A 16 35.15 2.07 12.82
CA CYS A 16 34.56 0.85 12.24
C CYS A 16 33.05 1.10 12.08
N LEU A 17 32.54 1.05 10.86
CA LEU A 17 31.10 1.02 10.62
C LEU A 17 30.60 -0.39 10.99
N ALA A 18 29.67 -0.47 11.96
CA ALA A 18 29.11 -1.73 12.42
C ALA A 18 27.84 -2.07 11.63
N GLN A 19 28.00 -2.69 10.47
CA GLN A 19 26.93 -3.45 9.82
C GLN A 19 27.09 -4.93 10.19
N VAL A 20 25.99 -5.62 10.49
CA VAL A 20 26.00 -7.04 10.86
C VAL A 20 25.51 -7.86 9.67
N GLY A 21 26.44 -8.55 9.00
CA GLY A 21 26.13 -9.56 8.01
C GLY A 21 26.04 -10.95 8.64
N LEU A 22 24.95 -11.67 8.42
CA LEU A 22 24.82 -13.10 8.69
C LEU A 22 24.95 -13.86 7.38
N HIS A 23 26.03 -14.63 7.24
CA HIS A 23 26.41 -15.33 6.01
C HIS A 23 26.69 -14.42 4.79
N THR A 24 26.99 -13.14 5.00
CA THR A 24 27.47 -12.22 3.95
C THR A 24 28.67 -11.40 4.47
N PRO A 25 29.80 -11.35 3.75
CA PRO A 25 30.95 -10.54 4.15
C PRO A 25 30.76 -9.04 3.83
N ASP A 26 29.84 -8.71 2.92
CA ASP A 26 29.61 -7.36 2.40
C ASP A 26 28.15 -6.91 2.65
N PRO A 27 27.73 -6.74 3.92
CA PRO A 27 26.34 -6.43 4.25
C PRO A 27 25.85 -5.12 3.60
N GLN A 28 24.67 -5.15 2.98
CA GLN A 28 24.05 -3.98 2.32
C GLN A 28 23.02 -3.26 3.19
N ALA A 29 22.84 -3.70 4.44
CA ALA A 29 21.94 -3.11 5.43
C ALA A 29 22.55 -3.23 6.83
N THR A 30 21.98 -2.52 7.81
CA THR A 30 22.43 -2.61 9.22
C THR A 30 22.38 -4.04 9.75
N LEU A 31 21.37 -4.81 9.32
CA LEU A 31 21.30 -6.26 9.44
C LEU A 31 21.03 -6.83 8.05
N ASP A 32 21.97 -7.62 7.53
CA ASP A 32 21.83 -8.31 6.25
C ASP A 32 21.95 -9.82 6.47
N VAL A 33 20.95 -10.58 6.03
CA VAL A 33 20.86 -12.03 6.27
C VAL A 33 20.82 -12.74 4.92
N ALA A 34 21.91 -13.40 4.59
CA ALA A 34 22.04 -14.18 3.36
C ALA A 34 21.87 -15.68 3.63
N LEU A 35 21.59 -16.43 2.56
CA LEU A 35 21.70 -17.89 2.59
C LEU A 35 23.18 -18.29 2.81
N PRO A 36 23.45 -19.36 3.57
CA PRO A 36 24.81 -19.92 3.65
C PRO A 36 25.33 -20.33 2.27
N SER A 37 26.64 -20.22 2.04
CA SER A 37 27.29 -20.57 0.77
C SER A 37 27.10 -22.03 0.32
N GLY A 38 26.72 -22.92 1.23
CA GLY A 38 26.38 -24.32 0.97
C GLY A 38 24.88 -24.63 1.03
N TYR A 39 24.00 -23.64 0.88
CA TYR A 39 22.55 -23.85 0.94
C TYR A 39 22.10 -24.91 -0.08
N VAL A 40 21.38 -25.92 0.42
CA VAL A 40 20.76 -26.96 -0.40
C VAL A 40 19.29 -26.61 -0.62
N SER A 41 18.88 -26.52 -1.88
CA SER A 41 17.49 -26.27 -2.26
C SER A 41 16.51 -27.17 -1.50
N GLY A 42 15.46 -26.58 -0.91
CA GLY A 42 14.50 -27.27 -0.06
C GLY A 42 14.85 -27.31 1.43
N SER A 43 16.05 -26.89 1.82
CA SER A 43 16.40 -26.69 3.23
C SER A 43 15.68 -25.48 3.82
N LYS A 44 15.45 -25.49 5.14
CA LYS A 44 14.85 -24.37 5.87
C LYS A 44 15.74 -23.12 5.71
N ALA A 45 15.11 -21.99 5.38
CA ALA A 45 15.73 -20.67 5.34
C ALA A 45 14.69 -19.60 5.69
N GLY A 46 15.15 -18.46 6.19
CA GLY A 46 14.30 -17.31 6.54
C GLY A 46 14.62 -16.75 7.92
N ILE A 47 13.79 -15.80 8.35
CA ILE A 47 13.86 -15.16 9.68
C ILE A 47 12.57 -15.53 10.43
N ALA A 48 12.71 -16.13 11.60
CA ALA A 48 11.59 -16.41 12.48
C ALA A 48 11.41 -15.25 13.46
N PHE A 49 10.27 -14.56 13.37
CA PHE A 49 9.87 -13.54 14.33
C PHE A 49 9.15 -14.16 15.54
N PRO A 50 9.08 -13.47 16.69
CA PRO A 50 8.30 -13.92 17.84
C PRO A 50 6.86 -14.27 17.44
N GLN A 51 6.43 -15.47 17.82
CA GLN A 51 5.07 -15.96 17.59
C GLN A 51 4.28 -15.90 18.87
N LEU A 52 3.15 -15.20 18.86
CA LEU A 52 2.29 -14.97 20.01
C LEU A 52 0.83 -15.14 19.61
N SER A 53 -0.06 -15.50 20.53
CA SER A 53 -1.50 -15.39 20.27
C SER A 53 -1.91 -13.91 20.22
N GLY A 54 -3.03 -13.60 19.57
CA GLY A 54 -3.56 -12.23 19.56
C GLY A 54 -3.69 -11.67 20.99
N ASP A 55 -4.19 -12.46 21.94
CA ASP A 55 -4.31 -12.02 23.34
C ASP A 55 -2.98 -11.74 24.05
N GLN A 56 -1.89 -12.40 23.64
CA GLN A 56 -0.56 -12.11 24.16
C GLN A 56 -0.01 -10.81 23.56
N ILE A 57 -0.28 -10.55 22.29
CA ILE A 57 0.17 -9.34 21.58
C ILE A 57 -0.50 -8.09 22.17
N GLU A 58 -1.81 -8.14 22.36
CA GLU A 58 -2.59 -7.04 22.94
C GLU A 58 -2.18 -6.70 24.38
N LYS A 59 -1.57 -7.65 25.10
CA LYS A 59 -1.07 -7.45 26.47
C LYS A 59 0.36 -6.93 26.53
N MET A 60 1.05 -6.79 25.39
CA MET A 60 2.42 -6.28 25.39
C MET A 60 2.46 -4.84 25.90
N ASN A 61 3.49 -4.53 26.71
CA ASN A 61 3.77 -3.14 27.07
C ASN A 61 4.35 -2.43 25.84
N THR A 62 3.60 -1.48 25.30
CA THR A 62 3.95 -0.72 24.10
C THR A 62 4.73 0.56 24.42
N THR A 63 4.94 0.88 25.71
CA THR A 63 5.69 2.07 26.14
C THR A 63 7.13 2.01 25.62
N GLY A 64 7.50 2.94 24.74
CA GLY A 64 8.82 2.99 24.12
C GLY A 64 9.06 1.91 23.07
N LEU A 65 8.03 1.16 22.66
CA LEU A 65 8.13 0.19 21.59
C LEU A 65 8.38 0.91 20.26
N LYS A 66 9.43 0.51 19.56
CA LYS A 66 9.84 1.14 18.30
C LYS A 66 8.79 0.86 17.21
N SER A 67 8.39 1.90 16.47
CA SER A 67 7.56 1.76 15.26
C SER A 67 8.19 0.78 14.27
N GLY A 68 7.37 -0.09 13.69
CA GLY A 68 7.83 -1.17 12.80
C GLY A 68 8.31 -2.44 13.52
N THR A 69 8.16 -2.54 14.84
CA THR A 69 8.41 -3.82 15.54
C THR A 69 7.48 -4.89 14.98
N LEU A 70 8.03 -6.00 14.49
CA LEU A 70 7.29 -7.05 13.78
C LEU A 70 7.09 -8.30 14.66
N VAL A 71 5.87 -8.81 14.70
CA VAL A 71 5.50 -10.07 15.36
C VAL A 71 4.61 -10.91 14.45
N TYR A 72 4.51 -12.20 14.75
CA TYR A 72 3.56 -13.09 14.10
C TYR A 72 2.46 -13.51 15.08
N SER A 73 1.21 -13.22 14.72
CA SER A 73 0.03 -13.69 15.45
C SER A 73 -0.35 -15.11 15.03
N THR A 74 -0.54 -16.00 15.99
CA THR A 74 -1.01 -17.36 15.75
C THR A 74 -2.54 -17.50 15.77
N SER A 75 -3.25 -16.51 16.33
CA SER A 75 -4.72 -16.49 16.44
C SER A 75 -5.26 -15.08 16.61
N ALA A 76 -6.53 -14.85 16.27
CA ALA A 76 -7.20 -13.59 16.64
C ALA A 76 -7.23 -13.40 18.16
N SER A 77 -7.28 -12.14 18.61
CA SER A 77 -7.56 -11.82 20.01
C SER A 77 -9.04 -12.08 20.34
N THR A 78 -9.29 -12.54 21.56
CA THR A 78 -10.63 -12.74 22.14
C THR A 78 -11.19 -11.49 22.80
N GLN A 79 -10.40 -10.41 22.90
CA GLN A 79 -10.85 -9.15 23.51
C GLN A 79 -11.96 -8.47 22.69
N ALA A 80 -12.77 -7.67 23.38
CA ALA A 80 -13.86 -6.90 22.80
C ALA A 80 -13.34 -5.72 21.96
N VAL A 81 -12.30 -5.04 22.46
CA VAL A 81 -11.52 -4.04 21.72
C VAL A 81 -10.17 -4.69 21.42
N LYS A 82 -9.79 -4.75 20.14
CA LYS A 82 -8.60 -5.43 19.67
C LYS A 82 -8.14 -4.87 18.34
N ASP A 83 -6.83 -4.89 18.14
CA ASP A 83 -6.19 -4.69 16.87
C ASP A 83 -6.00 -6.03 16.14
N ILE A 84 -5.60 -7.08 16.86
CA ILE A 84 -5.21 -8.37 16.31
C ILE A 84 -6.45 -9.19 15.97
N THR A 85 -6.88 -9.10 14.72
CA THR A 85 -8.11 -9.74 14.22
C THR A 85 -7.91 -11.13 13.62
N GLY A 86 -6.67 -11.60 13.48
CA GLY A 86 -6.39 -12.91 12.90
C GLY A 86 -4.91 -13.30 12.91
N PRO A 87 -4.61 -14.54 12.47
CA PRO A 87 -3.24 -15.00 12.27
C PRO A 87 -2.54 -14.20 11.16
N GLY A 88 -1.23 -13.99 11.30
CA GLY A 88 -0.42 -13.30 10.29
C GLY A 88 0.66 -12.41 10.89
N TYR A 89 1.36 -11.66 10.04
CA TYR A 89 2.34 -10.67 10.49
C TYR A 89 1.66 -9.36 10.88
N TRP A 90 2.11 -8.79 11.99
CA TRP A 90 1.63 -7.52 12.53
C TRP A 90 2.81 -6.66 12.91
N TYR A 91 2.69 -5.36 12.69
CA TYR A 91 3.71 -4.39 13.07
C TYR A 91 3.15 -3.31 13.98
N TRP A 92 3.98 -2.82 14.90
CA TRP A 92 3.63 -1.73 15.79
C TRP A 92 3.64 -0.39 15.05
N LYS A 93 2.55 0.39 15.15
CA LYS A 93 2.44 1.73 14.58
C LYS A 93 2.27 2.75 15.70
N ASP A 94 3.39 3.28 16.15
CA ASP A 94 3.49 4.24 17.26
C ASP A 94 2.60 5.49 17.07
N ALA A 95 2.54 6.06 15.87
CA ALA A 95 1.76 7.26 15.58
C ALA A 95 0.25 7.10 15.82
N ALA A 96 -0.24 5.85 15.84
CA ALA A 96 -1.64 5.52 16.08
C ALA A 96 -1.84 4.65 17.34
N ASP A 97 -0.78 4.40 18.11
CA ASP A 97 -0.75 3.56 19.31
C ASP A 97 -1.48 2.21 19.13
N LYS A 98 -1.21 1.52 18.01
CA LYS A 98 -1.92 0.29 17.65
C LYS A 98 -1.08 -0.67 16.81
N TRP A 99 -1.50 -1.93 16.77
CA TRP A 99 -1.00 -2.93 15.83
C TRP A 99 -1.72 -2.85 14.48
N GLU A 100 -0.96 -2.95 13.38
CA GLU A 100 -1.53 -3.06 12.04
C GLU A 100 -1.06 -4.34 11.34
N PRO A 101 -1.93 -5.00 10.55
CA PRO A 101 -1.54 -6.20 9.82
C PRO A 101 -0.58 -5.81 8.69
N LEU A 102 0.44 -6.63 8.46
CA LEU A 102 1.30 -6.51 7.29
C LEU A 102 0.55 -7.04 6.06
N MET A 103 -0.21 -6.17 5.40
CA MET A 103 -1.00 -6.53 4.22
C MET A 103 -0.12 -6.59 2.98
N MET A 104 0.20 -7.79 2.51
CA MET A 104 1.05 -7.97 1.31
C MET A 104 0.26 -8.00 -0.01
N ASN A 105 -1.08 -8.15 0.03
CA ASN A 105 -1.90 -8.41 -1.16
C ASN A 105 -3.26 -7.69 -1.13
N ALA A 106 -3.28 -6.38 -0.84
CA ALA A 106 -4.51 -5.61 -1.07
C ALA A 106 -4.84 -5.60 -2.57
N PRO A 107 -6.13 -5.71 -2.98
CA PRO A 107 -6.50 -5.56 -4.37
C PRO A 107 -6.01 -4.20 -4.86
N LYS A 108 -5.18 -4.22 -5.91
CA LYS A 108 -4.65 -3.02 -6.54
C LYS A 108 -5.64 -2.38 -7.50
N PHE A 109 -6.95 -2.60 -7.36
CA PHE A 109 -7.94 -1.98 -8.23
C PHE A 109 -9.26 -1.73 -7.50
N PHE A 110 -10.03 -0.78 -8.03
CA PHE A 110 -11.38 -0.47 -7.61
C PHE A 110 -12.19 0.05 -8.80
N TYR A 111 -13.52 0.01 -8.72
CA TYR A 111 -14.38 0.63 -9.72
C TYR A 111 -14.46 2.14 -9.50
N SER A 112 -14.44 2.91 -10.59
CA SER A 112 -14.77 4.35 -10.54
C SER A 112 -16.16 4.54 -9.94
N PRO A 113 -16.42 5.65 -9.21
CA PRO A 113 -17.78 6.09 -8.96
C PRO A 113 -18.55 6.20 -10.28
N SER A 114 -19.84 5.87 -10.25
CA SER A 114 -20.70 5.95 -11.43
C SER A 114 -20.85 7.40 -11.89
N ILE A 115 -20.77 7.61 -13.20
CA ILE A 115 -20.94 8.92 -13.83
C ILE A 115 -21.98 8.75 -14.95
N PRO A 116 -23.15 9.41 -14.89
CA PRO A 116 -24.07 9.42 -16.01
C PRO A 116 -23.43 10.17 -17.18
N ILE A 117 -23.40 9.53 -18.34
CA ILE A 117 -22.82 10.08 -19.56
C ILE A 117 -23.96 10.64 -20.42
N ASP A 118 -23.89 11.94 -20.70
CA ASP A 118 -24.84 12.63 -21.56
C ASP A 118 -24.71 12.11 -22.99
N THR A 119 -25.82 11.57 -23.51
CA THR A 119 -25.94 11.03 -24.86
C THR A 119 -26.47 12.07 -25.85
N SER A 120 -27.02 13.19 -25.38
CA SER A 120 -27.62 14.23 -26.24
C SER A 120 -26.59 15.00 -27.08
N VAL A 121 -25.31 14.90 -26.70
CA VAL A 121 -24.17 15.49 -27.43
C VAL A 121 -23.70 14.62 -28.58
N THR A 122 -22.84 15.17 -29.43
CA THR A 122 -22.11 14.42 -30.48
C THR A 122 -20.81 13.83 -29.96
N SER A 123 -20.16 14.50 -29.02
CA SER A 123 -18.93 14.06 -28.38
C SER A 123 -18.82 14.68 -26.99
N GLY A 124 -18.08 14.03 -26.10
CA GLY A 124 -17.85 14.54 -24.76
C GLY A 124 -16.49 14.14 -24.22
N SER A 125 -16.12 14.77 -23.10
CA SER A 125 -14.94 14.41 -22.32
C SER A 125 -15.29 14.41 -20.84
N ILE A 126 -14.77 13.43 -20.12
CA ILE A 126 -14.97 13.24 -18.68
C ILE A 126 -13.61 13.09 -18.04
N ASP A 127 -13.31 13.97 -17.10
CA ASP A 127 -12.13 13.85 -16.24
C ASP A 127 -12.44 12.84 -15.12
N LEU A 128 -12.00 11.59 -15.32
CA LEU A 128 -12.35 10.47 -14.43
C LEU A 128 -11.78 10.69 -13.02
N TYR A 129 -10.56 11.22 -12.93
CA TYR A 129 -9.90 11.49 -11.65
C TYR A 129 -10.60 12.58 -10.84
N THR A 130 -10.98 13.68 -11.48
CA THR A 130 -11.68 14.78 -10.81
C THR A 130 -13.05 14.33 -10.30
N ASN A 131 -13.79 13.57 -11.11
CA ASN A 131 -15.06 12.97 -10.69
C ASN A 131 -14.89 12.03 -9.49
N TYR A 132 -13.89 11.14 -9.56
CA TYR A 132 -13.54 10.22 -8.47
C TYR A 132 -13.21 10.96 -7.17
N SER A 133 -12.24 11.87 -7.23
CA SER A 133 -11.73 12.58 -6.06
C SER A 133 -12.81 13.46 -5.42
N SER A 134 -13.67 14.10 -6.22
CA SER A 134 -14.81 14.88 -5.71
C SER A 134 -15.80 14.01 -4.94
N GLN A 135 -16.20 12.87 -5.50
CA GLN A 135 -17.20 11.99 -4.87
C GLN A 135 -16.64 11.33 -3.60
N PHE A 136 -15.37 10.94 -3.60
CA PHE A 136 -14.73 10.32 -2.43
C PHE A 136 -14.43 11.33 -1.33
N SER A 137 -14.07 12.57 -1.68
CA SER A 137 -13.80 13.61 -0.69
C SER A 137 -15.06 14.16 -0.03
N SER A 138 -16.23 14.01 -0.67
CA SER A 138 -17.50 14.54 -0.18
C SER A 138 -18.68 13.59 -0.47
N PRO A 139 -18.69 12.39 0.13
CA PRO A 139 -19.78 11.43 -0.05
C PRO A 139 -21.11 12.00 0.44
N MET A 140 -22.19 11.76 -0.31
CA MET A 140 -23.51 12.33 0.01
C MET A 140 -24.15 11.73 1.27
N ALA A 141 -23.74 10.52 1.65
CA ALA A 141 -24.19 9.85 2.85
C ALA A 141 -23.06 8.94 3.36
N SER A 142 -23.01 8.72 4.68
CA SER A 142 -22.00 7.87 5.32
C SER A 142 -22.62 7.15 6.52
N SER A 143 -22.07 5.98 6.85
CA SER A 143 -22.47 5.25 8.06
C SER A 143 -22.19 6.07 9.32
N THR A 144 -23.00 5.89 10.37
CA THR A 144 -22.78 6.55 11.67
C THR A 144 -21.38 6.26 12.20
N GLY A 145 -20.61 7.31 12.49
CA GLY A 145 -19.24 7.21 13.01
C GLY A 145 -18.16 6.99 11.93
N ALA A 146 -18.52 6.88 10.66
CA ALA A 146 -17.53 6.82 9.58
C ALA A 146 -16.87 8.20 9.38
N PRO A 147 -15.61 8.24 8.90
CA PRO A 147 -15.00 9.47 8.45
C PRO A 147 -15.84 10.18 7.39
N VAL A 148 -15.78 11.51 7.35
CA VAL A 148 -16.54 12.35 6.40
C VAL A 148 -16.05 12.24 4.95
N SER A 149 -14.95 11.52 4.71
CA SER A 149 -14.35 11.32 3.39
C SER A 149 -13.80 9.91 3.25
N ILE A 150 -13.87 9.36 2.04
CA ILE A 150 -13.19 8.13 1.63
C ILE A 150 -11.76 8.50 1.18
N PRO A 151 -10.71 7.74 1.56
CA PRO A 151 -9.35 8.01 1.12
C PRO A 151 -9.20 8.06 -0.41
N VAL A 152 -8.46 9.06 -0.89
CA VAL A 152 -8.22 9.33 -2.32
C VAL A 152 -6.76 9.05 -2.68
N TYR A 153 -6.53 8.29 -3.75
CA TYR A 153 -5.21 8.13 -4.36
C TYR A 153 -4.86 9.38 -5.18
N ALA A 154 -3.59 9.75 -5.22
CA ALA A 154 -3.13 10.82 -6.11
C ALA A 154 -3.27 10.40 -7.58
N ALA A 155 -3.53 11.35 -8.49
CA ALA A 155 -3.71 11.07 -9.92
C ALA A 155 -2.59 10.24 -10.54
N GLY A 156 -1.33 10.56 -10.21
CA GLY A 156 -0.16 9.82 -10.73
C GLY A 156 -0.06 8.37 -10.24
N ALA A 157 -0.79 8.00 -9.18
CA ALA A 157 -0.80 6.65 -8.61
C ALA A 157 -1.83 5.71 -9.27
N LEU A 158 -2.56 6.19 -10.28
CA LEU A 158 -3.66 5.45 -10.91
C LEU A 158 -3.43 5.20 -12.40
N GLU A 159 -4.01 4.11 -12.88
CA GLU A 159 -4.25 3.78 -14.28
C GLU A 159 -5.75 3.57 -14.49
N TYR A 160 -6.27 3.95 -15.66
CA TYR A 160 -7.70 4.01 -15.94
C TYR A 160 -8.06 3.08 -17.10
N TYR A 161 -9.06 2.23 -16.90
CA TYR A 161 -9.49 1.25 -17.90
C TYR A 161 -11.01 1.28 -18.07
N ILE A 162 -11.47 1.40 -19.32
CA ILE A 162 -12.87 1.11 -19.66
C ILE A 162 -12.97 -0.39 -19.91
N THR A 163 -13.67 -1.10 -19.02
CA THR A 163 -13.85 -2.56 -19.14
C THR A 163 -15.11 -2.92 -19.91
N TRP A 164 -16.05 -1.99 -20.05
CA TRP A 164 -17.24 -2.16 -20.88
C TRP A 164 -17.87 -0.81 -21.22
N TYR A 165 -18.39 -0.69 -22.44
CA TYR A 165 -19.32 0.35 -22.86
C TYR A 165 -20.24 -0.18 -23.97
N ASP A 166 -21.38 0.47 -24.18
CA ASP A 166 -22.31 0.12 -25.26
C ASP A 166 -21.82 0.68 -26.61
N HIS A 167 -21.39 -0.21 -27.50
CA HIS A 167 -20.92 0.14 -28.85
C HIS A 167 -22.02 0.59 -29.81
N THR A 168 -23.30 0.46 -29.45
CA THR A 168 -24.42 1.03 -30.20
C THR A 168 -24.70 2.48 -29.82
N VAL A 169 -24.12 2.94 -28.69
CA VAL A 169 -24.23 4.32 -28.20
C VAL A 169 -22.93 5.09 -28.45
N PHE A 170 -21.77 4.49 -28.17
CA PHE A 170 -20.49 5.20 -28.20
C PHE A 170 -19.50 4.65 -29.23
N SER A 171 -18.65 5.55 -29.71
CA SER A 171 -17.46 5.23 -30.50
C SER A 171 -16.29 6.13 -30.09
N ASN A 172 -15.09 5.83 -30.61
CA ASN A 172 -13.86 6.60 -30.34
C ASN A 172 -13.58 6.84 -28.85
N VAL A 173 -13.91 5.86 -28.00
CA VAL A 173 -13.66 5.92 -26.56
C VAL A 173 -12.16 5.77 -26.31
N THR A 174 -11.54 6.81 -25.74
CA THR A 174 -10.11 6.85 -25.42
C THR A 174 -9.90 7.44 -24.03
N ILE A 175 -8.80 7.12 -23.37
CA ILE A 175 -8.38 7.73 -22.11
C ILE A 175 -6.91 8.16 -22.25
N ASP A 176 -6.60 9.38 -21.84
CA ASP A 176 -5.22 9.86 -21.78
C ASP A 176 -4.50 9.48 -20.47
N ALA A 177 -3.22 9.83 -20.36
CA ALA A 177 -2.40 9.51 -19.19
C ALA A 177 -2.87 10.22 -17.90
N ASP A 178 -3.64 11.31 -18.02
CA ASP A 178 -4.19 12.09 -16.92
C ASP A 178 -5.58 11.58 -16.49
N GLY A 179 -6.10 10.54 -17.14
CA GLY A 179 -7.41 9.96 -16.84
C GLY A 179 -8.58 10.74 -17.44
N LYS A 180 -8.35 11.57 -18.45
CA LYS A 180 -9.44 12.21 -19.21
C LYS A 180 -9.92 11.26 -20.29
N MET A 181 -11.14 10.78 -20.10
CA MET A 181 -11.84 9.98 -21.08
C MET A 181 -12.45 10.90 -22.14
N SER A 182 -12.36 10.54 -23.40
CA SER A 182 -13.09 11.17 -24.51
C SER A 182 -13.92 10.14 -25.25
N TYR A 183 -15.06 10.54 -25.78
CA TYR A 183 -15.99 9.68 -26.51
C TYR A 183 -16.78 10.45 -27.56
N GLU A 184 -17.28 9.72 -28.55
CA GLU A 184 -18.30 10.19 -29.49
C GLU A 184 -19.59 9.42 -29.28
N VAL A 185 -20.74 10.09 -29.42
CA VAL A 185 -22.05 9.46 -29.33
C VAL A 185 -22.59 9.26 -30.74
N LEU A 186 -22.87 8.00 -31.09
CA LEU A 186 -23.40 7.63 -32.38
C LEU A 186 -24.73 8.35 -32.66
N SER A 187 -24.98 8.70 -33.91
CA SER A 187 -26.21 9.40 -34.33
C SER A 187 -27.46 8.54 -34.15
N THR A 188 -27.31 7.23 -34.12
CA THR A 188 -28.38 6.24 -33.86
C THR A 188 -28.69 6.05 -32.39
N ALA A 189 -27.85 6.57 -31.49
CA ALA A 189 -28.06 6.43 -30.06
C ALA A 189 -29.33 7.16 -29.60
N ASP A 190 -30.01 6.62 -28.59
CA ASP A 190 -31.06 7.37 -27.90
C ASP A 190 -30.46 8.61 -27.21
N LYS A 191 -30.91 9.79 -27.64
CA LYS A 191 -30.47 11.10 -27.16
C LYS A 191 -31.29 11.59 -25.97
N GLY A 192 -32.32 10.85 -25.57
CA GLY A 192 -33.25 11.22 -24.50
C GLY A 192 -32.89 10.70 -23.11
N ALA A 193 -31.91 9.80 -23.00
CA ALA A 193 -31.53 9.18 -21.72
C ALA A 193 -30.00 9.02 -21.59
N PRO A 194 -29.41 9.39 -20.42
CA PRO A 194 -28.00 9.13 -20.16
C PRO A 194 -27.73 7.63 -19.98
N THR A 195 -26.49 7.23 -20.21
CA THR A 195 -26.03 5.85 -19.98
C THR A 195 -24.71 5.83 -19.22
N TYR A 196 -24.12 4.64 -19.03
CA TYR A 196 -22.94 4.42 -18.19
C TYR A 196 -21.88 3.58 -18.92
N MET A 197 -20.65 3.65 -18.41
CA MET A 197 -19.55 2.75 -18.77
C MET A 197 -19.01 2.10 -17.50
N ASN A 198 -18.45 0.89 -17.64
CA ASN A 198 -17.71 0.28 -16.54
C ASN A 198 -16.27 0.75 -16.61
N VAL A 199 -15.83 1.41 -15.54
CA VAL A 199 -14.49 1.97 -15.43
C VAL A 199 -13.80 1.38 -14.21
N VAL A 200 -12.60 0.84 -14.40
CA VAL A 200 -11.74 0.28 -13.35
C VAL A 200 -10.50 1.14 -13.22
N PHE A 201 -10.17 1.51 -11.98
CA PHE A 201 -8.95 2.21 -11.63
C PHE A 201 -8.00 1.20 -11.02
N VAL A 202 -6.77 1.13 -11.53
CA VAL A 202 -5.69 0.28 -11.00
C VAL A 202 -4.69 1.17 -10.28
N VAL A 203 -4.31 0.78 -9.06
CA VAL A 203 -3.30 1.42 -8.22
C VAL A 203 -1.92 0.90 -8.62
N LYS A 204 -1.00 1.81 -8.93
CA LYS A 204 0.39 1.49 -9.27
C LYS A 204 1.15 0.95 -8.06
#